data_AF-A0A183A0G8-F1
#
_entry.id   AF-A0A183A0G8-F1
#
_cell.length_a   1.000
_cell.length_b   1.000
_cell.length_c   1.000
_cell.angle_alpha   90.00
_cell.angle_beta   90.00
_cell.angle_gamma   90.00
#
_symmetry.space_group_name_H-M   'P 1'
#
loop_
_entity.id
_entity.type
_entity.pdbx_description
1 polymer ?
#
loop_
_entity_poly.entity_id
_entity_poly.type
_entity_poly.pdbx_seq_one_letter_code
_entity_poly.pdbx_strand_id
1 'polypeptide(L)'
;LGTPLESYVSQLPVRVRIERMPSRSGLVHARLRGAQNATGKTLTFLDAHCETTTGWLEPLLVEIARDRRRVICPIIDVLDFETFQYSEGNS
;
A
#
# COMPACT_ATOMS: atom_id res chain seq x y z
N LEU A 1 4.31 -16.69 8.71
CA LEU A 1 5.16 -16.24 7.58
C LEU A 1 6.62 -15.91 7.96
N GLY A 2 6.92 -15.52 9.21
CA GLY A 2 8.26 -15.66 9.84
C GLY A 2 9.49 -15.45 8.93
N THR A 3 10.47 -16.34 9.05
CA THR A 3 11.71 -16.37 8.27
C THR A 3 11.51 -16.51 6.76
N PRO A 4 10.57 -17.35 6.25
CA PRO A 4 10.35 -17.46 4.80
C PRO A 4 10.05 -16.13 4.09
N LEU A 5 9.24 -15.27 4.73
CA LEU A 5 8.93 -13.95 4.19
C LEU A 5 10.14 -13.03 4.20
N GLU A 6 10.94 -13.05 5.26
CA GLU A 6 12.16 -12.24 5.35
C GLU A 6 13.18 -12.62 4.28
N SER A 7 13.38 -13.92 4.06
CA SER A 7 14.26 -14.43 3.01
C SER A 7 13.80 -13.99 1.62
N TYR A 8 12.50 -14.14 1.31
CA TYR A 8 11.96 -13.72 0.02
C TYR A 8 12.08 -12.21 -0.19
N VAL A 9 11.67 -11.41 0.81
CA VAL A 9 11.70 -9.95 0.73
C VAL A 9 13.13 -9.41 0.54
N SER A 10 14.14 -10.07 1.13
CA SER A 10 15.53 -9.66 0.99
C SER A 10 16.08 -9.77 -0.44
N GLN A 11 15.44 -10.56 -1.29
CA GLN A 11 15.84 -10.81 -2.68
C GLN A 11 15.17 -9.84 -3.68
N LEU A 12 14.22 -9.01 -3.23
CA LEU A 12 13.51 -8.10 -4.12
C LEU A 12 14.44 -7.00 -4.63
N PRO A 13 14.28 -6.56 -5.89
CA PRO A 13 15.11 -5.51 -6.49
C PRO A 13 14.84 -4.13 -5.89
N VAL A 14 13.76 -3.98 -5.12
CA VAL A 14 13.36 -2.75 -4.45
C VAL A 14 13.52 -2.90 -2.95
N ARG A 15 13.85 -1.79 -2.27
CA ARG A 15 14.00 -1.79 -0.82
C ARG A 15 12.65 -2.01 -0.14
N VAL A 16 12.50 -3.15 0.52
CA VAL A 16 11.33 -3.49 1.32
C VAL A 16 11.78 -3.79 2.76
N ARG A 17 11.03 -3.30 3.75
CA ARG A 17 11.29 -3.54 5.17
C ARG A 17 10.05 -4.13 5.82
N ILE A 18 10.24 -5.20 6.59
CA ILE A 18 9.19 -5.82 7.39
C ILE A 18 9.26 -5.25 8.80
N GLU A 19 8.16 -4.65 9.27
CA GLU A 19 8.01 -4.18 10.64
C GLU A 19 7.13 -5.16 11.41
N ARG A 20 7.65 -5.77 12.48
CA ARG A 20 6.90 -6.72 13.31
C ARG A 20 6.38 -6.04 14.56
N MET A 21 5.07 -6.13 14.78
CA MET A 21 4.46 -5.67 16.02
C MET A 21 4.65 -6.71 17.14
N PRO A 22 4.91 -6.28 18.39
CA PRO A 22 5.09 -7.19 19.52
C PRO A 22 3.79 -7.89 19.94
N SER A 23 2.63 -7.28 19.64
CA SER A 23 1.31 -7.82 19.95
C SER A 23 0.28 -7.39 18.91
N ARG A 24 -0.88 -8.07 18.89
CA ARG A 24 -1.99 -7.73 17.99
C ARG A 24 -2.69 -6.46 18.49
N SER A 25 -2.37 -5.32 17.87
CA SER A 25 -3.00 -4.02 18.22
C SER A 25 -3.96 -3.48 17.17
N GLY A 26 -4.25 -4.23 16.10
CA GLY A 26 -5.20 -3.85 15.06
C GLY A 26 -4.65 -2.90 14.00
N LEU A 27 -5.48 -2.65 12.98
CA LEU A 27 -5.10 -1.96 11.74
C LEU A 27 -4.64 -0.52 11.95
N VAL A 28 -5.34 0.24 12.80
CA VAL A 28 -5.02 1.66 13.06
C VAL A 28 -3.62 1.80 13.66
N HIS A 29 -3.30 1.02 14.69
CA HIS A 29 -1.98 1.05 15.31
C HIS A 29 -0.87 0.56 14.37
N ALA A 30 -1.15 -0.45 13.53
CA ALA A 30 -0.19 -0.90 12.53
C ALA A 30 0.12 0.21 11.50
N ARG A 31 -0.91 0.92 11.01
CA ARG A 31 -0.74 2.05 10.08
C ARG A 31 0.04 3.19 10.70
N LEU A 32 -0.26 3.56 11.96
CA LEU A 32 0.48 4.60 12.68
C LEU A 32 1.95 4.23 12.92
N ARG A 33 2.23 2.97 13.28
CA ARG A 33 3.61 2.48 13.44
C ARG A 33 4.39 2.56 12.14
N GLY A 34 3.78 2.15 11.03
CA GLY A 34 4.36 2.30 9.69
C GLY A 34 4.65 3.76 9.34
N ALA A 35 3.71 4.65 9.61
CA ALA A 35 3.84 6.09 9.36
C ALA A 35 5.00 6.72 10.16
N GLN A 36 5.15 6.36 11.44
CA GLN A 36 6.25 6.85 12.29
C GLN A 36 7.64 6.44 11.78
N ASN A 37 7.73 5.26 11.15
CA ASN A 37 9.00 4.71 10.66
C ASN A 37 9.30 5.11 9.19
N ALA A 38 8.34 5.72 8.49
CA ALA A 38 8.48 6.11 7.09
C ALA A 38 9.23 7.45 6.96
N THR A 39 10.06 7.54 5.93
CA THR A 39 10.89 8.73 5.65
C THR A 39 10.49 9.44 4.35
N GLY A 40 9.46 8.95 3.66
CA GLY A 40 8.94 9.54 2.43
C GLY A 40 8.25 10.88 2.68
N LYS A 41 8.17 11.71 1.62
CA LYS A 41 7.44 12.99 1.67
C LYS A 41 5.91 12.81 1.74
N THR A 42 5.43 11.67 1.27
CA THR A 42 4.03 11.25 1.27
C THR A 42 3.93 9.84 1.82
N LEU A 43 2.75 9.50 2.35
CA LEU A 43 2.42 8.14 2.80
C LEU A 43 1.31 7.61 1.91
N THR A 44 1.54 6.41 1.36
CA THR A 44 0.55 5.68 0.57
C THR A 44 0.27 4.37 1.27
N PHE A 45 -0.97 4.16 1.70
CA PHE A 45 -1.40 2.93 2.34
C PHE A 45 -2.08 2.04 1.31
N LEU A 46 -1.67 0.78 1.25
CA LEU A 46 -2.27 -0.27 0.44
C LEU A 46 -2.67 -1.42 1.34
N ASP A 47 -3.77 -2.10 1.02
CA ASP A 47 -4.14 -3.33 1.69
C ASP A 47 -3.32 -4.50 1.13
N ALA A 48 -3.18 -5.57 1.92
CA ALA A 48 -2.28 -6.69 1.61
C ALA A 48 -2.72 -7.55 0.41
N HIS A 49 -3.88 -7.25 -0.17
CA HIS A 49 -4.53 -8.00 -1.24
C HIS A 49 -4.91 -7.10 -2.43
N CYS A 50 -4.16 -6.02 -2.66
CA CYS A 50 -4.40 -5.12 -3.79
C CYS A 50 -3.39 -5.37 -4.91
N GLU A 51 -3.84 -5.19 -6.15
CA GLU A 51 -2.98 -5.03 -7.32
C GLU A 51 -3.10 -3.60 -7.84
N THR A 52 -1.99 -3.06 -8.33
CA THR A 52 -1.94 -1.67 -8.82
C THR A 52 -1.76 -1.65 -10.32
N THR A 53 -2.52 -0.80 -11.02
CA THR A 53 -2.37 -0.59 -12.47
C THR A 53 -1.12 0.22 -12.79
N THR A 54 -0.65 0.15 -14.04
CA THR A 54 0.52 0.94 -14.46
C THR A 54 0.19 2.43 -14.43
N GLY A 55 1.05 3.24 -13.80
CA GLY A 55 0.88 4.71 -13.74
C GLY A 55 -0.14 5.20 -12.70
N TRP A 56 -0.57 4.34 -11.78
CA TRP A 56 -1.61 4.67 -10.78
C TRP A 56 -1.18 5.74 -9.76
N LEU A 57 0.12 5.87 -9.49
CA LEU A 57 0.62 6.66 -8.35
C LEU A 57 0.88 8.12 -8.72
N GLU A 58 1.39 8.37 -9.91
CA GLU A 58 1.73 9.68 -10.46
C GLU A 58 0.56 10.69 -10.37
N PRO A 59 -0.67 10.39 -10.82
CA PRO A 59 -1.78 11.32 -10.71
C PRO A 59 -2.14 11.66 -9.25
N LEU A 60 -2.00 10.70 -8.32
CA LEU A 60 -2.27 10.92 -6.90
C LEU A 60 -1.22 11.85 -6.28
N LEU A 61 0.06 11.65 -6.62
CA LEU A 61 1.15 12.49 -6.12
C LEU A 61 1.08 13.91 -6.68
N VAL A 62 0.64 14.09 -7.93
CA VAL A 62 0.43 15.43 -8.53
C VAL A 62 -0.60 16.23 -7.73
N GLU A 63 -1.71 15.62 -7.33
CA GLU A 63 -2.72 16.31 -6.52
C GLU A 63 -2.22 16.69 -5.12
N ILE A 64 -1.44 15.81 -4.48
CA ILE A 64 -0.80 16.12 -3.18
C ILE A 64 0.26 17.22 -3.35
N ALA A 65 0.98 17.25 -4.47
CA ALA A 65 1.97 18.28 -4.76
C ALA A 65 1.34 19.67 -4.94
N ARG A 66 0.12 19.73 -5.51
CA ARG A 66 -0.67 20.96 -5.65
C ARG A 66 -1.11 21.53 -4.31
N ASP A 67 -1.50 20.67 -3.37
CA ASP A 67 -1.87 21.08 -2.02
C ASP A 67 -1.59 19.96 -1.00
N ARG A 68 -0.60 20.22 -0.13
CA ARG A 68 -0.12 19.26 0.88
C ARG A 68 -1.13 18.99 2.00
N ARG A 69 -2.24 19.71 2.07
CA ARG A 69 -3.33 19.46 3.03
C ARG A 69 -4.38 18.48 2.49
N ARG A 70 -4.29 18.09 1.21
CA ARG A 70 -5.23 17.15 0.59
C ARG A 70 -4.89 15.71 0.94
N VAL A 71 -5.95 14.92 1.14
CA VAL A 71 -5.90 13.46 1.22
C VAL A 71 -6.62 12.94 -0.03
N ILE A 72 -5.95 12.09 -0.81
CA ILE A 72 -6.46 11.56 -2.08
C ILE A 72 -6.64 10.05 -1.95
N CYS A 73 -7.73 9.53 -2.52
CA CYS A 73 -8.00 8.10 -2.63
C CYS A 73 -8.15 7.74 -4.12
N PRO A 74 -7.46 6.71 -4.63
CA PRO A 74 -7.71 6.22 -5.98
C PRO A 74 -9.11 5.60 -6.09
N ILE A 75 -9.59 5.45 -7.32
CA ILE A 75 -10.72 4.57 -7.61
C ILE A 75 -10.28 3.14 -7.28
N ILE A 76 -11.12 2.42 -6.53
CA ILE A 76 -10.85 1.05 -6.10
C ILE A 76 -11.75 0.15 -6.95
N ASP A 77 -11.16 -0.51 -7.94
CA ASP A 77 -11.84 -1.52 -8.75
C ASP A 77 -11.93 -2.86 -8.01
N VAL A 78 -12.98 -3.62 -8.31
CA VAL A 78 -13.22 -4.93 -7.67
C VAL A 78 -12.46 -6.00 -8.43
N LEU A 79 -11.54 -6.67 -7.75
CA LEU A 79 -10.94 -7.92 -8.21
C LEU A 79 -11.83 -9.08 -7.74
N ASP A 80 -12.28 -9.90 -8.68
CA ASP A 80 -13.04 -11.10 -8.38
C ASP A 80 -12.15 -12.11 -7.63
N PHE A 81 -12.60 -12.56 -6.47
CA PHE A 81 -11.81 -13.37 -5.54
C PHE A 81 -11.65 -14.84 -5.98
N GLU A 82 -12.44 -15.31 -6.95
CA GLU A 82 -12.39 -16.68 -7.47
C GLU A 82 -11.64 -16.76 -8.80
N THR A 83 -11.78 -15.73 -9.64
CA THR A 83 -11.29 -15.72 -11.03
C THR A 83 -10.11 -14.78 -11.25
N PHE A 84 -9.76 -13.92 -10.27
CA PHE A 84 -8.79 -12.84 -10.40
C PHE A 84 -9.08 -11.90 -11.59
N GLN A 85 -10.33 -11.85 -12.07
CA GLN A 85 -10.70 -10.99 -13.17
C GLN A 85 -10.96 -9.55 -12.69
N TYR A 86 -10.48 -8.60 -13.49
CA TYR A 86 -10.67 -7.18 -13.28
C TYR A 86 -12.07 -6.78 -13.73
N SER A 87 -12.89 -6.29 -12.80
CA SER A 87 -14.15 -5.62 -13.15
C SER A 87 -13.86 -4.13 -13.25
N GLU A 88 -13.67 -3.59 -14.45
CA GLU A 88 -13.66 -2.14 -14.65
C GLU A 88 -15.04 -1.61 -14.23
N GLY A 89 -15.10 -0.88 -13.13
CA GLY A 89 -16.32 -0.24 -12.65
C GLY A 89 -16.69 0.94 -13.53
N ASN A 90 -17.07 0.70 -14.79
CA ASN A 90 -17.60 1.72 -15.67
C ASN A 90 -19.14 1.69 -15.59
N SER A 91 -19.65 2.60 -14.75
CA SER A 91 -21.00 3.22 -14.74
C SER A 91 -22.22 2.37 -15.10
#